data_AF-K1IKW5-F1
#
_entry.id   AF-K1IKW5-F1
#
_cell.length_a   1.000
_cell.length_b   1.000
_cell.length_c   1.000
_cell.angle_alpha   90.00
_cell.angle_beta   90.00
_cell.angle_gamma   90.00
#
_symmetry.space_group_name_H-M   'P 1'
#
loop_
_entity.id
_entity.type
_entity.pdbx_description
1 polymer ?
#
loop_
_entity_poly.entity_id
_entity_poly.type
_entity_poly.pdbx_seq_one_letter_code
_entity_poly.pdbx_strand_id
1 'polypeptide(L)'
;MVKGHYSFREVTEDIVRLLDHLDIRRAHFVGISLGTILIRHLAELCPERVKSMVLGGAILRLDIRSRVLVQLGRLGQHFLPYMWLYRLFAFIIMPRQHHQESRNLFVREARKLCQKEFKRWFRLATEVNPLMRYFRERSLPIPTLYVMGEEDHMFLAPVREQVARDASSSLAVIQRCGHVCNVEQPEQFNRRTLAFIQSLGCGRK
;
A
#
# COMPACT_ATOMS: atom_id res chain seq x y z
N MET A 1 14.81 -17.73 9.31
CA MET A 1 13.49 -17.78 10.00
C MET A 1 13.48 -16.65 11.03
N VAL A 2 12.77 -15.55 10.78
CA VAL A 2 12.80 -14.34 11.64
C VAL A 2 12.23 -14.69 13.02
N LYS A 3 13.11 -14.74 14.03
CA LYS A 3 12.77 -14.83 15.46
C LYS A 3 12.67 -13.39 15.99
N GLY A 4 11.50 -12.76 15.84
CA GLY A 4 11.28 -11.36 16.17
C GLY A 4 9.79 -10.97 16.09
N HIS A 5 9.45 -9.80 16.65
CA HIS A 5 8.10 -9.24 16.61
C HIS A 5 7.83 -8.68 15.21
N TYR A 6 7.08 -9.43 14.38
CA TYR A 6 6.72 -9.02 13.02
C TYR A 6 6.14 -7.60 12.99
N SER A 7 6.93 -6.66 12.48
CA SER A 7 6.68 -5.21 12.48
C SER A 7 7.06 -4.59 11.13
N PHE A 8 6.58 -3.38 10.84
CA PHE A 8 6.98 -2.66 9.62
C PHE A 8 8.50 -2.48 9.52
N ARG A 9 9.19 -2.33 10.65
CA ARG A 9 10.65 -2.22 10.70
C ARG A 9 11.37 -3.49 10.26
N GLU A 10 10.99 -4.65 10.78
CA GLU A 10 11.61 -5.92 10.38
C GLU A 10 11.44 -6.16 8.87
N VAL A 11 10.26 -5.87 8.33
CA VAL A 11 10.00 -6.03 6.88
C VAL A 11 10.83 -5.02 6.06
N THR A 12 10.98 -3.78 6.52
CA THR A 12 11.86 -2.80 5.86
C THR A 12 13.32 -3.23 5.89
N GLU A 13 13.82 -3.75 7.01
CA GLU A 13 15.18 -4.25 7.12
C GLU A 13 15.42 -5.46 6.20
N ASP A 14 14.42 -6.34 6.02
CA ASP A 14 14.47 -7.42 5.04
C ASP A 14 14.60 -6.88 3.59
N ILE A 15 13.87 -5.80 3.25
CA ILE A 15 14.01 -5.14 1.94
C ILE A 15 15.42 -4.58 1.76
N VAL A 16 15.97 -3.90 2.76
CA VAL A 16 17.34 -3.35 2.70
C VAL A 16 18.37 -4.46 2.52
N ARG A 17 18.26 -5.55 3.29
CA ARG A 17 19.14 -6.72 3.16
C ARG A 17 19.06 -7.36 1.77
N LEU A 18 17.88 -7.39 1.16
CA LEU A 18 17.72 -7.88 -0.21
C LEU A 18 18.42 -6.95 -1.22
N LEU A 19 18.29 -5.63 -1.07
CA LEU A 19 18.98 -4.68 -1.93
C LEU A 19 20.50 -4.81 -1.79
N ASP A 20 21.02 -4.98 -0.58
CA ASP A 20 22.46 -5.21 -0.32
C ASP A 20 22.92 -6.52 -0.99
N HIS A 21 22.16 -7.60 -0.83
CA HIS A 21 22.48 -8.90 -1.43
C HIS A 21 22.52 -8.85 -2.97
N LEU A 22 21.67 -8.03 -3.59
CA LEU A 22 21.59 -7.84 -5.03
C LEU A 22 22.50 -6.70 -5.54
N ASP A 23 23.28 -6.07 -4.68
CA ASP A 23 24.14 -4.91 -4.98
C ASP A 23 23.37 -3.72 -5.60
N ILE A 24 22.13 -3.50 -5.13
CA ILE A 24 21.27 -2.40 -5.56
C ILE A 24 21.40 -1.23 -4.57
N ARG A 25 22.15 -0.20 -4.99
CA ARG A 25 22.33 1.02 -4.17
C ARG A 25 21.04 1.82 -3.97
N ARG A 26 20.29 2.08 -5.06
CA ARG A 26 19.07 2.91 -5.04
C ARG A 26 18.09 2.48 -6.13
N ALA A 27 16.81 2.33 -5.81
CA ALA A 27 15.78 1.84 -6.74
C ALA A 27 14.53 2.73 -6.80
N HIS A 28 13.76 2.59 -7.89
CA HIS A 28 12.38 3.08 -7.96
C HIS A 28 11.49 2.01 -7.35
N PHE A 29 10.57 2.40 -6.46
CA PHE A 29 9.68 1.47 -5.80
C PHE A 29 8.24 1.63 -6.28
N VAL A 30 7.58 0.52 -6.59
CA VAL A 30 6.16 0.48 -6.92
C VAL A 30 5.48 -0.42 -5.91
N GLY A 31 4.46 0.08 -5.23
CA GLY A 31 3.72 -0.68 -4.23
C GLY A 31 2.23 -0.46 -4.35
N ILE A 32 1.48 -1.50 -3.99
CA ILE A 32 0.02 -1.51 -4.04
C ILE A 32 -0.51 -1.72 -2.63
N SER A 33 -1.54 -0.96 -2.23
CA SER A 33 -2.26 -1.12 -0.97
C SER A 33 -1.29 -1.12 0.24
N LEU A 34 -1.19 -2.21 1.02
CA LEU A 34 -0.24 -2.30 2.13
C LEU A 34 1.22 -2.06 1.71
N GLY A 35 1.59 -2.43 0.48
CA GLY A 35 2.93 -2.18 -0.06
C GLY A 35 3.29 -0.70 -0.07
N THR A 36 2.32 0.21 -0.13
CA THR A 36 2.58 1.66 -0.07
C THR A 36 3.08 2.09 1.30
N ILE A 37 2.60 1.45 2.37
CA ILE A 37 3.05 1.71 3.73
C ILE A 37 4.49 1.24 3.92
N LEU A 38 4.82 0.05 3.40
CA LEU A 38 6.17 -0.50 3.46
C LEU A 38 7.19 0.38 2.71
N ILE A 39 6.84 0.83 1.51
CA ILE A 39 7.70 1.73 0.72
C ILE A 39 7.87 3.07 1.43
N ARG A 40 6.79 3.64 1.99
CA ARG A 40 6.91 4.89 2.75
C ARG A 40 7.77 4.70 4.00
N HIS A 41 7.63 3.59 4.72
CA HIS A 41 8.45 3.28 5.88
C HIS A 41 9.94 3.10 5.51
N LEU A 42 10.23 2.43 4.37
CA LEU A 42 11.57 2.36 3.81
C LEU A 42 12.13 3.75 3.49
N ALA A 43 11.33 4.62 2.87
CA ALA A 43 11.74 5.97 2.51
C ALA A 43 12.02 6.87 3.74
N GLU A 44 11.39 6.60 4.88
CA GLU A 44 11.64 7.32 6.14
C GLU A 44 12.89 6.81 6.86
N LEU A 45 13.15 5.50 6.83
CA LEU A 45 14.31 4.91 7.49
C LEU A 45 15.59 4.98 6.66
N CYS A 46 15.47 4.85 5.34
CA CYS A 46 16.59 4.76 4.41
C CYS A 46 16.30 5.56 3.12
N PRO A 47 16.07 6.89 3.21
CA PRO A 47 15.71 7.74 2.06
C PRO A 47 16.73 7.66 0.91
N GLU A 48 18.01 7.45 1.23
CA GLU A 48 19.10 7.30 0.27
C GLU A 48 18.97 6.06 -0.63
N ARG A 49 18.13 5.08 -0.24
CA ARG A 49 17.85 3.85 -1.00
C ARG A 49 16.69 4.00 -1.98
N VAL A 50 15.91 5.09 -1.88
CA VAL A 50 14.67 5.29 -2.66
C VAL A 50 14.84 6.41 -3.70
N LYS A 51 14.80 6.10 -5.00
CA LYS A 51 14.85 7.08 -6.11
C LYS A 51 13.53 7.81 -6.25
N SER A 52 12.45 7.05 -6.32
CA SER A 52 11.08 7.55 -6.37
C SER A 52 10.11 6.46 -5.93
N MET A 53 8.87 6.85 -5.67
CA MET A 53 7.82 5.96 -5.21
C MET A 53 6.59 6.08 -6.12
N VAL A 54 6.04 4.94 -6.54
CA VAL A 54 4.71 4.84 -7.16
C VAL A 54 3.81 4.06 -6.23
N LEU A 55 2.78 4.73 -5.71
CA LEU A 55 1.92 4.24 -4.64
C LEU A 55 0.50 4.05 -5.19
N GLY A 56 0.18 2.81 -5.57
CA GLY A 56 -1.13 2.42 -6.09
C GLY A 56 -2.12 2.05 -4.98
N GLY A 57 -3.33 2.60 -4.99
CA GLY A 57 -4.32 2.32 -3.94
C GLY A 57 -3.78 2.63 -2.54
N ALA A 58 -3.10 3.77 -2.39
CA ALA A 58 -2.28 4.07 -1.22
C ALA A 58 -3.11 4.23 0.07
N ILE A 59 -2.68 3.53 1.12
CA ILE A 59 -3.32 3.58 2.43
C ILE A 59 -2.65 4.64 3.30
N LEU A 60 -3.30 5.80 3.46
CA LEU A 60 -2.80 6.87 4.34
C LEU A 60 -3.51 6.96 5.70
N ARG A 61 -4.73 6.43 5.80
CA ARG A 61 -5.48 6.38 7.05
C ARG A 61 -6.60 5.34 6.93
N LEU A 62 -6.73 4.50 7.95
CA LEU A 62 -7.94 3.71 8.16
C LEU A 62 -8.96 4.56 8.92
N ASP A 63 -10.15 4.71 8.36
CA ASP A 63 -11.26 5.42 9.00
C ASP A 63 -11.74 4.67 10.26
N ILE A 64 -12.65 5.31 11.00
CA ILE A 64 -13.14 4.75 12.27
C ILE A 64 -13.85 3.41 12.04
N ARG A 65 -14.64 3.28 10.96
CA ARG A 65 -15.37 2.06 10.63
C ARG A 65 -14.42 0.90 10.34
N SER A 66 -13.41 1.14 9.51
CA SER A 66 -12.36 0.16 9.17
C SER A 66 -11.58 -0.25 10.41
N ARG A 67 -11.28 0.70 11.30
CA ARG A 67 -10.56 0.42 12.54
C ARG A 67 -11.36 -0.47 13.47
N VAL A 68 -12.65 -0.17 13.68
CA VAL A 68 -13.55 -1.00 14.49
C VAL A 68 -13.62 -2.41 13.90
N LEU A 69 -13.75 -2.52 12.57
CA LEU A 69 -13.78 -3.81 11.90
C LEU A 69 -12.48 -4.62 12.05
N VAL A 70 -11.31 -3.97 11.92
CA VAL A 70 -10.00 -4.61 12.15
C VAL A 70 -9.88 -5.06 13.62
N GLN A 71 -10.33 -4.25 14.58
CA GLN A 71 -10.31 -4.62 16.00
C GLN A 71 -11.24 -5.82 16.29
N LEU A 72 -12.47 -5.80 15.78
CA LEU A 72 -13.41 -6.91 15.91
C LEU A 72 -12.88 -8.18 15.22
N GLY A 73 -12.33 -8.05 14.03
CA GLY A 73 -11.68 -9.15 13.31
C GLY A 73 -10.52 -9.76 14.10
N ARG A 74 -9.72 -8.92 14.79
CA ARG A 74 -8.65 -9.38 15.68
C ARG A 74 -9.18 -10.13 16.91
N LEU A 75 -10.29 -9.69 17.50
CA LEU A 75 -10.91 -10.40 18.64
C LEU A 75 -11.54 -11.73 18.19
N GLY A 76 -12.23 -11.71 17.05
CA GLY A 76 -12.91 -12.87 16.47
C GLY A 76 -12.01 -13.86 15.73
N GLN A 77 -10.71 -13.57 15.50
CA GLN A 77 -9.82 -14.40 14.67
C GLN A 77 -9.58 -15.83 15.18
N HIS A 78 -9.96 -16.12 16.42
CA HIS A 78 -9.87 -17.46 17.02
C HIS A 78 -11.15 -18.29 16.84
N PHE A 79 -12.29 -17.63 16.56
CA PHE A 79 -13.61 -18.26 16.47
C PHE A 79 -14.19 -18.21 15.05
N LEU A 80 -13.80 -17.21 14.25
CA LEU A 80 -14.27 -17.01 12.88
C LEU A 80 -13.23 -17.51 11.88
N PRO A 81 -13.63 -18.26 10.83
CA PRO A 81 -12.74 -18.60 9.73
C PRO A 81 -12.15 -17.34 9.09
N TYR A 82 -10.83 -17.26 9.02
CA TYR A 82 -10.13 -16.06 8.52
C TYR A 82 -10.58 -15.64 7.10
N MET A 83 -10.98 -16.61 6.27
CA MET A 83 -11.50 -16.35 4.93
C MET A 83 -12.84 -15.62 4.92
N TRP A 84 -13.68 -15.76 5.96
CA TRP A 84 -14.93 -15.02 6.06
C TRP A 84 -14.65 -13.54 6.29
N LEU A 85 -13.71 -13.25 7.20
CA LEU A 85 -13.22 -11.89 7.42
C LEU A 85 -12.63 -11.32 6.14
N TYR A 86 -11.76 -12.04 5.43
CA TYR A 86 -11.18 -11.58 4.17
C TYR A 86 -12.23 -11.22 3.11
N ARG A 87 -13.26 -12.06 2.93
CA ARG A 87 -14.33 -11.78 1.96
C ARG A 87 -15.12 -10.52 2.34
N LEU A 88 -15.37 -10.31 3.63
CA LEU A 88 -16.01 -9.10 4.14
C LEU A 88 -15.13 -7.86 3.87
N PHE A 89 -13.83 -7.90 4.20
CA PHE A 89 -12.92 -6.78 3.92
C PHE A 89 -12.81 -6.50 2.42
N ALA A 90 -12.72 -7.54 1.58
CA ALA A 90 -12.67 -7.38 0.13
C ALA A 90 -13.91 -6.64 -0.39
N PHE A 91 -15.09 -6.98 0.13
CA PHE A 91 -16.33 -6.32 -0.24
C PHE A 91 -16.42 -4.88 0.23
N ILE A 92 -15.94 -4.60 1.45
CA ILE A 92 -15.94 -3.24 2.00
C ILE A 92 -15.00 -2.34 1.22
N ILE A 93 -13.79 -2.80 0.89
CA ILE A 93 -12.80 -2.01 0.14
C ILE A 93 -13.24 -1.82 -1.32
N MET A 94 -13.86 -2.84 -1.91
CA MET A 94 -14.24 -2.88 -3.32
C MET A 94 -15.73 -3.25 -3.47
N PRO A 95 -16.68 -2.34 -3.20
CA PRO A 95 -18.10 -2.70 -3.09
C PRO A 95 -18.84 -2.82 -4.43
N ARG A 96 -18.35 -2.21 -5.53
CA ARG A 96 -19.09 -2.13 -6.78
C ARG A 96 -19.05 -3.44 -7.56
N GLN A 97 -20.07 -3.73 -8.35
CA GLN A 97 -20.16 -5.00 -9.09
C GLN A 97 -18.96 -5.22 -10.01
N HIS A 98 -18.54 -4.21 -10.76
CA HIS A 98 -17.40 -4.30 -11.67
C HIS A 98 -16.04 -4.43 -10.99
N HIS A 99 -15.95 -4.28 -9.65
CA HIS A 99 -14.72 -4.63 -8.90
C HIS A 99 -14.63 -6.13 -8.55
N GLN A 100 -15.54 -6.96 -9.07
CA GLN A 100 -15.60 -8.39 -8.76
C GLN A 100 -14.29 -9.12 -9.07
N GLU A 101 -13.61 -8.76 -10.15
CA GLU A 101 -12.32 -9.37 -10.50
C GLU A 101 -11.27 -9.12 -9.42
N SER A 102 -11.09 -7.86 -9.01
CA SER A 102 -10.18 -7.49 -7.91
C SER A 102 -10.53 -8.17 -6.60
N ARG A 103 -11.82 -8.25 -6.25
CA ARG A 103 -12.27 -9.00 -5.07
C ARG A 103 -11.90 -10.48 -5.16
N ASN A 104 -12.17 -11.11 -6.30
CA ASN A 104 -11.90 -12.53 -6.51
C ASN A 104 -10.40 -12.81 -6.46
N LEU A 105 -9.58 -11.96 -7.07
CA LEU A 105 -8.14 -12.02 -6.99
C LEU A 105 -7.68 -11.92 -5.53
N PHE A 106 -8.13 -10.91 -4.79
CA PHE A 106 -7.75 -10.71 -3.40
C PHE A 106 -8.11 -11.92 -2.52
N VAL A 107 -9.32 -12.47 -2.69
CA VAL A 107 -9.76 -13.69 -1.97
C VAL A 107 -8.93 -14.91 -2.38
N ARG A 108 -8.60 -15.06 -3.67
CA ARG A 108 -7.79 -16.17 -4.17
C ARG A 108 -6.37 -16.13 -3.61
N GLU A 109 -5.73 -14.96 -3.62
CA GLU A 109 -4.38 -14.81 -3.09
C GLU A 109 -4.36 -14.97 -1.56
N ALA A 110 -5.40 -14.51 -0.85
CA ALA A 110 -5.55 -14.74 0.59
C ALA A 110 -5.66 -16.23 0.96
N ARG A 111 -6.21 -17.09 0.10
CA ARG A 111 -6.26 -18.55 0.35
C ARG A 111 -4.89 -19.21 0.34
N LYS A 112 -3.91 -18.63 -0.37
CA LYS A 112 -2.53 -19.13 -0.40
C LYS A 112 -1.78 -18.82 0.90
N LEU A 113 -2.30 -17.91 1.72
CA LEU A 113 -1.74 -17.54 3.00
C LEU A 113 -2.27 -18.48 4.10
N CYS A 114 -1.36 -18.98 4.94
CA CYS A 114 -1.76 -19.73 6.12
C CYS A 114 -2.28 -18.80 7.23
N GLN A 115 -3.03 -19.35 8.19
CA GLN A 115 -3.60 -18.58 9.30
C GLN A 115 -2.53 -17.81 10.10
N LYS A 116 -1.29 -18.32 10.17
CA LYS A 116 -0.18 -17.63 10.85
C LYS A 116 0.18 -16.30 10.18
N GLU A 117 0.26 -16.26 8.85
CA GLU A 117 0.54 -15.04 8.10
C GLU A 117 -0.64 -14.06 8.18
N PHE A 118 -1.87 -14.57 8.23
CA PHE A 118 -3.06 -13.76 8.50
C PHE A 118 -2.97 -13.00 9.83
N LYS A 119 -2.63 -13.71 10.92
CA LYS A 119 -2.50 -13.08 12.25
C LYS A 119 -1.40 -12.01 12.28
N ARG A 120 -0.30 -12.24 11.55
CA ARG A 120 0.78 -11.26 11.39
C ARG A 120 0.31 -10.01 10.65
N TRP A 121 -0.41 -10.17 9.55
CA TRP A 121 -0.98 -9.06 8.78
C TRP A 121 -1.97 -8.23 9.62
N PHE A 122 -2.84 -8.89 10.38
CA PHE A 122 -3.79 -8.20 11.26
C PHE A 122 -3.10 -7.37 12.34
N ARG A 123 -1.95 -7.83 12.83
CA ARG A 123 -1.13 -7.06 13.77
C ARG A 123 -0.61 -5.77 13.11
N LEU A 124 -0.02 -5.87 11.92
CA LEU A 124 0.45 -4.70 11.17
C LEU A 124 -0.68 -3.70 10.88
N ALA A 125 -1.88 -4.18 10.55
CA ALA A 125 -3.03 -3.32 10.29
C ALA A 125 -3.36 -2.39 11.49
N THR A 126 -3.09 -2.83 12.73
CA THR A 126 -3.31 -1.99 13.92
C THR A 126 -2.26 -0.88 14.08
N GLU A 127 -1.09 -1.03 13.47
CA GLU A 127 0.02 -0.06 13.52
C GLU A 127 -0.06 1.01 12.41
N VAL A 128 -0.93 0.81 11.41
CA VAL A 128 -1.06 1.70 10.24
C VAL A 128 -1.31 3.15 10.64
N ASN A 129 -2.34 3.42 11.45
CA ASN A 129 -2.69 4.80 11.77
C ASN A 129 -1.64 5.54 12.61
N PRO A 130 -1.08 4.95 13.68
CA PRO A 130 0.07 5.53 14.38
C PRO A 130 1.22 5.87 13.44
N LEU A 131 1.56 4.94 12.53
CA LEU A 131 2.67 5.11 11.60
C LEU A 131 2.42 6.22 10.56
N MET A 132 1.23 6.25 9.99
CA MET A 132 0.86 7.29 9.02
C MET A 132 0.79 8.69 9.66
N ARG A 133 0.40 8.78 10.94
CA ARG A 133 0.44 10.05 11.67
C ARG A 133 1.87 10.57 11.79
N TYR A 134 2.80 9.68 12.15
CA TYR A 134 4.23 10.01 12.21
C TYR A 134 4.78 10.48 10.85
N PHE A 135 4.43 9.80 9.76
CA PHE A 135 4.88 10.20 8.41
C PHE A 135 4.30 11.52 7.93
N ARG A 136 3.10 11.89 8.36
CA ARG A 136 2.46 13.16 7.98
C ARG A 136 3.24 14.39 8.49
N GLU A 137 3.97 14.24 9.59
CA GLU A 137 4.74 15.32 10.20
C GLU A 137 6.07 15.60 9.46
N ARG A 138 6.49 14.72 8.55
CA ARG A 138 7.73 14.86 7.77
C ARG A 138 7.45 14.82 6.27
N SER A 139 7.75 15.93 5.59
CA SER A 139 7.83 15.92 4.13
C SER A 139 9.11 15.20 3.71
N LEU A 140 9.00 14.29 2.74
CA LEU A 140 10.16 13.62 2.14
C LEU A 140 10.42 14.26 0.78
N PRO A 141 11.64 14.75 0.49
CA PRO A 141 11.99 15.30 -0.81
C PRO A 141 12.23 14.19 -1.86
N ILE A 142 11.33 13.20 -1.91
CA ILE A 142 11.39 12.03 -2.78
C ILE A 142 10.23 12.11 -3.77
N PRO A 143 10.50 12.14 -5.09
CA PRO A 143 9.45 12.15 -6.09
C PRO A 143 8.47 11.00 -5.88
N THR A 144 7.18 11.34 -5.75
CA THR A 144 6.13 10.38 -5.42
C THR A 144 4.96 10.52 -6.38
N LEU A 145 4.54 9.43 -7.03
CA LEU A 145 3.30 9.36 -7.78
C LEU A 145 2.30 8.49 -7.03
N TYR A 146 1.13 9.04 -6.72
CA TYR A 146 -0.02 8.28 -6.30
C TYR A 146 -0.85 7.88 -7.52
N VAL A 147 -1.20 6.60 -7.65
CA VAL A 147 -2.11 6.10 -8.68
C VAL A 147 -3.35 5.55 -8.00
N MET A 148 -4.46 6.28 -8.08
CA MET A 148 -5.68 5.96 -7.34
C MET A 148 -6.85 5.73 -8.28
N GLY A 149 -7.75 4.83 -7.89
CA GLY A 149 -9.04 4.69 -8.56
C GLY A 149 -9.98 5.79 -8.12
N GLU A 150 -10.76 6.34 -9.06
CA GLU A 150 -11.82 7.32 -8.75
C GLU A 150 -12.84 6.79 -7.74
N GLU A 151 -13.06 5.48 -7.76
CA GLU A 151 -14.07 4.79 -6.97
C GLU A 151 -13.50 4.20 -5.68
N ASP A 152 -12.22 4.45 -5.38
CA ASP A 152 -11.60 4.15 -4.10
C ASP A 152 -12.13 5.12 -3.03
N HIS A 153 -13.34 4.82 -2.57
CA HIS A 153 -14.09 5.61 -1.60
C HIS A 153 -13.41 5.74 -0.23
N MET A 154 -12.47 4.86 0.11
CA MET A 154 -11.83 4.85 1.42
C MET A 154 -10.56 5.70 1.44
N PHE A 155 -9.78 5.65 0.36
CA PHE A 155 -8.40 6.14 0.39
C PHE A 155 -8.12 7.32 -0.54
N LEU A 156 -8.96 7.57 -1.56
CA LEU A 156 -8.72 8.66 -2.52
C LEU A 156 -8.71 10.04 -1.84
N ALA A 157 -9.67 10.33 -0.95
CA ALA A 157 -9.76 11.64 -0.31
C ALA A 157 -8.53 11.97 0.58
N PRO A 158 -8.09 11.08 1.50
CA PRO A 158 -6.83 11.28 2.22
C PRO A 158 -5.60 11.49 1.31
N VAL A 159 -5.54 10.81 0.16
CA VAL A 159 -4.44 10.99 -0.81
C VAL A 159 -4.49 12.37 -1.46
N ARG A 160 -5.67 12.87 -1.83
CA ARG A 160 -5.82 14.24 -2.34
C ARG A 160 -5.34 15.28 -1.33
N GLU A 161 -5.68 15.09 -0.04
CA GLU A 161 -5.21 15.97 1.04
C GLU A 161 -3.68 15.95 1.18
N GLN A 162 -3.05 14.78 1.05
CA GLN A 162 -1.60 14.63 1.14
C GLN A 162 -0.90 15.31 -0.04
N VAL A 163 -1.38 15.08 -1.26
CA VAL A 163 -0.77 15.63 -2.48
C VAL A 163 -0.88 17.15 -2.53
N ALA A 164 -1.95 17.72 -1.98
CA ALA A 164 -2.09 19.17 -1.83
C ALA A 164 -1.06 19.81 -0.88
N ARG A 165 -0.41 19.01 -0.02
CA ARG A 165 0.55 19.49 1.00
C ARG A 165 2.01 19.18 0.65
N ASP A 166 2.25 18.16 -0.15
CA ASP A 166 3.59 17.66 -0.46
C ASP A 166 3.94 17.94 -1.93
N ALA A 167 4.78 18.97 -2.14
CA ALA A 167 5.23 19.40 -3.46
C ALA A 167 6.06 18.34 -4.20
N SER A 168 6.61 17.33 -3.50
CA SER A 168 7.34 16.21 -4.12
C SER A 168 6.39 15.13 -4.65
N SER A 169 5.08 15.30 -4.48
CA SER A 169 4.08 14.31 -4.81
C SER A 169 3.10 14.76 -5.89
N SER A 170 2.60 13.79 -6.65
CA SER A 170 1.60 13.99 -7.72
C SER A 170 0.54 12.89 -7.67
N LEU A 171 -0.63 13.16 -8.26
CA LEU A 171 -1.77 12.24 -8.26
C LEU A 171 -2.26 11.96 -9.69
N ALA A 172 -2.32 10.68 -10.06
CA ALA A 172 -3.05 10.20 -11.22
C ALA A 172 -4.31 9.45 -10.76
N VAL A 173 -5.49 9.95 -11.15
CA VAL A 173 -6.77 9.27 -10.87
C VAL A 173 -7.22 8.51 -12.12
N ILE A 174 -7.48 7.21 -11.97
CA ILE A 174 -8.04 6.36 -13.02
C ILE A 174 -9.56 6.33 -12.88
N GLN A 175 -10.24 6.74 -13.94
CA GLN A 175 -11.70 6.79 -14.04
C GLN A 175 -12.30 5.39 -14.04
N ARG A 176 -13.49 5.22 -13.46
CA ARG A 176 -14.21 3.92 -13.39
C ARG A 176 -13.31 2.77 -12.86
N CYS A 177 -12.56 3.05 -11.81
CA CYS A 177 -11.59 2.13 -11.22
C CYS A 177 -11.66 2.17 -9.69
N GLY A 178 -11.60 1.01 -9.05
CA GLY A 178 -11.54 0.83 -7.61
C GLY A 178 -10.12 0.84 -7.03
N HIS A 179 -9.98 0.22 -5.86
CA HIS A 179 -8.76 0.23 -5.05
C HIS A 179 -7.55 -0.43 -5.73
N VAL A 180 -7.75 -1.50 -6.50
CA VAL A 180 -6.67 -2.31 -7.07
C VAL A 180 -6.44 -1.95 -8.53
N CYS A 181 -5.95 -0.74 -8.75
CA CYS A 181 -5.86 -0.12 -10.07
C CYS A 181 -5.05 -0.91 -11.11
N ASN A 182 -3.98 -1.59 -10.66
CA ASN A 182 -3.11 -2.38 -11.52
C ASN A 182 -3.76 -3.67 -12.04
N VAL A 183 -4.91 -4.05 -11.48
CA VAL A 183 -5.67 -5.24 -11.89
C VAL A 183 -6.89 -4.80 -12.70
N GLU A 184 -7.61 -3.79 -12.24
CA GLU A 184 -8.84 -3.33 -12.92
C GLU A 184 -8.56 -2.59 -14.22
N GLN A 185 -7.48 -1.82 -14.28
CA GLN A 185 -7.12 -0.96 -15.41
C GLN A 185 -5.60 -1.02 -15.66
N PRO A 186 -5.05 -2.20 -15.99
CA PRO A 186 -3.60 -2.43 -16.04
C PRO A 186 -2.90 -1.52 -17.07
N GLU A 187 -3.50 -1.26 -18.22
CA GLU A 187 -2.92 -0.42 -19.27
C GLU A 187 -2.76 1.03 -18.79
N GLN A 188 -3.78 1.56 -18.11
CA GLN A 188 -3.76 2.91 -17.55
C GLN A 188 -2.75 3.00 -16.40
N PHE A 189 -2.74 2.02 -15.50
CA PHE A 189 -1.78 1.96 -14.40
C PHE A 189 -0.33 1.92 -14.91
N ASN A 190 -0.04 1.02 -15.86
CA ASN A 190 1.28 0.85 -16.46
C ASN A 190 1.73 2.11 -17.19
N ARG A 191 0.85 2.72 -18.01
CA ARG A 191 1.16 3.96 -18.74
C ARG A 191 1.55 5.09 -17.80
N ARG A 192 0.79 5.32 -16.72
CA ARG A 192 1.06 6.39 -15.74
C ARG A 192 2.34 6.13 -14.97
N THR A 193 2.54 4.89 -14.52
CA THR A 193 3.73 4.45 -13.78
C THR A 193 5.00 4.63 -14.60
N LEU A 194 5.01 4.10 -15.83
CA LEU A 194 6.17 4.18 -16.72
C LEU A 194 6.49 5.62 -17.11
N ALA A 195 5.48 6.43 -17.46
CA ALA A 195 5.68 7.83 -17.81
C ALA A 195 6.33 8.62 -16.66
N PHE A 196 5.89 8.40 -15.43
CA PHE A 196 6.49 9.03 -14.25
C PHE A 196 7.94 8.59 -14.04
N ILE A 197 8.23 7.29 -14.07
CA ILE A 197 9.61 6.80 -13.89
C ILE A 197 10.52 7.37 -14.99
N GLN A 198 10.06 7.39 -16.25
CA GLN A 198 10.81 7.94 -17.38
C GLN A 198 11.06 9.44 -17.24
N SER A 199 10.08 10.23 -16.77
CA SER A 199 10.26 11.67 -16.58
C SER A 199 11.37 12.03 -15.59
N LEU A 200 11.68 11.14 -14.64
CA LEU A 200 12.75 11.31 -13.66
C LEU A 200 14.14 10.95 -14.23
N GLY A 201 14.17 10.18 -15.33
CA GLY A 201 15.40 9.75 -16.01
C GLY A 201 15.94 10.75 -17.05
N CYS A 202 15.17 11.77 -17.43
CA CYS A 202 15.59 12.79 -18.40
C CYS A 202 16.35 13.99 -17.80
N GLY A 203 16.82 13.88 -16.55
CA GLY A 203 17.87 14.75 -16.05
C GLY A 203 19.19 14.41 -16.75
N ARG A 204 19.55 15.22 -17.74
CA ARG A 204 20.82 15.19 -18.48
C ARG A 204 21.98 14.79 -17.56
N LYS A 205 22.70 13.73 -17.95
CA LYS A 205 24.16 13.75 -17.79
C LYS A 205 24.73 14.70 -18.83
#